data_AF-A0A9D7I5U3-F1
#
_entry.id   AF-A0A9D7I5U3-F1
#
_cell.length_a   1.000
_cell.length_b   1.000
_cell.length_c   1.000
_cell.angle_alpha   90.00
_cell.angle_beta   90.00
_cell.angle_gamma   90.00
#
_symmetry.space_group_name_H-M   'P 1'
#
loop_
_entity.id
_entity.type
_entity.pdbx_description
1 polymer ?
#
loop_
_entity_poly.entity_id
_entity_poly.type
_entity_poly.pdbx_seq_one_letter_code
_entity_poly.pdbx_strand_id
1 'polypeptide(L)'
;MTKLPALRPLLASGQTAEALKQLLAWAEGQSPAWRQAALLLQAGWVQNEREFNAGTISYDEAARMRNRITQGAVGLLDRIESGSQSSDAALEDLKNEFLNDQIAQVLEQNNTNISGNQINAHGSKVVVVGTGNTVTKQIFTALGSRQFLGILLGLTVLILGGYYGLKTLSGQQAAAFVSLSDIQKELSVLADLNAGVRAGLDANKGELEGWLTKAMTAMKDGDFPVAVQYLEQVAVQAPLATVHQNLAYAYEQLGNAEKARENLNTAQTINPNLDISKSYSQLKGKRINLLAPENGGKILVSSSENLTQMVDGLDRTVVLGNNEFAVFSFKDKKAASFDRFTYLVTATDASNFLDFELSYGNDSPTGTFQPIGKFKALNALLSETPFQEFSFSPVTAKYFKVQFQGSSSGGFCYEMQLLGELK
;
A
#
# COMPACT_ATOMS: atom_id res chain seq x y z
N MET A 1 6.61 -41.27 -5.80
CA MET A 1 7.66 -40.74 -6.71
C MET A 1 7.05 -39.60 -7.51
N THR A 2 7.54 -38.38 -7.30
CA THR A 2 7.14 -37.21 -8.07
C THR A 2 7.55 -37.40 -9.54
N LYS A 3 6.63 -37.19 -10.48
CA LYS A 3 6.94 -37.23 -11.91
C LYS A 3 7.46 -35.85 -12.33
N LEU A 4 8.67 -35.76 -12.90
CA LEU A 4 9.26 -34.51 -13.44
C LEU A 4 8.29 -33.65 -14.25
N PRO A 5 7.45 -34.22 -15.14
CA PRO A 5 6.46 -33.46 -15.92
C PRO A 5 5.44 -32.66 -15.08
N ALA A 6 5.25 -33.01 -13.81
CA ALA A 6 4.36 -32.28 -12.89
C ALA A 6 4.98 -30.99 -12.34
N LEU A 7 6.29 -30.78 -12.49
CA LEU A 7 6.99 -29.61 -11.96
C LEU A 7 6.82 -28.37 -12.84
N ARG A 8 6.75 -28.53 -14.18
CA ARG A 8 6.56 -27.40 -15.10
C ARG A 8 5.25 -26.63 -14.87
N PRO A 9 4.09 -27.31 -14.66
CA PRO A 9 2.87 -26.62 -14.29
C PRO A 9 2.99 -25.80 -13.00
N LEU A 10 3.74 -26.28 -12.00
CA LEU A 10 3.97 -25.57 -10.75
C LEU A 10 4.85 -24.32 -10.96
N LEU A 11 5.95 -24.44 -11.71
CA LEU A 11 6.80 -23.29 -12.03
C LEU A 11 6.04 -22.24 -12.86
N ALA A 12 5.23 -22.69 -13.83
CA ALA A 12 4.43 -21.79 -14.67
C ALA A 12 3.28 -21.11 -13.92
N SER A 13 2.84 -21.67 -12.79
CA SER A 13 1.77 -21.10 -11.94
C SER A 13 2.31 -20.24 -10.79
N GLY A 14 3.62 -19.93 -10.76
CA GLY A 14 4.27 -19.20 -9.67
C GLY A 14 4.54 -20.03 -8.42
N GLN A 15 4.23 -21.33 -8.41
CA GLN A 15 4.47 -22.24 -7.29
C GLN A 15 5.95 -22.66 -7.21
N THR A 16 6.88 -21.73 -7.37
CA THR A 16 8.32 -22.03 -7.45
C THR A 16 8.81 -22.65 -6.15
N ALA A 17 8.38 -22.18 -4.97
CA ALA A 17 8.77 -22.79 -3.70
C ALA A 17 8.40 -24.28 -3.62
N GLU A 18 7.17 -24.63 -3.99
CA GLU A 18 6.68 -26.01 -3.99
C GLU A 18 7.33 -26.84 -5.10
N ALA A 19 7.52 -26.26 -6.29
CA ALA A 19 8.23 -26.90 -7.38
C ALA A 19 9.68 -27.24 -7.00
N LEU A 20 10.40 -26.34 -6.32
CA LEU A 20 11.76 -26.56 -5.84
C LEU A 20 11.82 -27.65 -4.78
N LYS A 21 10.84 -27.69 -3.86
CA LYS A 21 10.73 -28.77 -2.87
C LYS A 21 10.52 -30.12 -3.53
N GLN A 22 9.63 -30.20 -4.52
CA GLN A 22 9.36 -31.42 -5.26
C GLN A 22 10.53 -31.83 -6.18
N LEU A 23 11.23 -30.86 -6.77
CA LEU A 23 12.45 -31.05 -7.54
C LEU A 23 13.57 -31.65 -6.68
N LEU A 24 13.77 -31.12 -5.48
CA LEU A 24 14.73 -31.65 -4.53
C LEU A 24 14.39 -33.09 -4.13
N ALA A 25 13.13 -33.37 -3.78
CA ALA A 25 12.68 -34.72 -3.42
C ALA A 25 12.87 -35.72 -4.57
N TRP A 26 12.69 -35.29 -5.83
CA TRP A 26 13.04 -36.13 -6.98
C TRP A 26 14.56 -36.36 -7.07
N ALA A 27 15.36 -35.31 -6.86
CA ALA A 27 16.81 -35.36 -7.01
C ALA A 27 17.53 -36.20 -5.93
N GLU A 28 16.88 -36.50 -4.80
CA GLU A 28 17.43 -37.39 -3.76
C GLU A 28 17.78 -38.80 -4.27
N GLY A 29 17.05 -39.29 -5.26
CA GLY A 29 17.30 -40.58 -5.91
C GLY A 29 18.19 -40.51 -7.16
N GLN A 30 18.82 -39.36 -7.42
CA GLN A 30 19.56 -39.08 -8.65
C GLN A 30 21.07 -38.90 -8.38
N SER A 31 21.83 -38.45 -9.39
CA SER A 31 23.26 -38.16 -9.21
C SER A 31 23.49 -37.07 -8.15
N PRO A 32 24.63 -37.10 -7.43
CA PRO A 32 24.97 -36.08 -6.45
C PRO A 32 24.90 -34.65 -6.99
N ALA A 33 25.29 -34.44 -8.25
CA ALA A 33 25.26 -33.13 -8.87
C ALA A 33 23.83 -32.61 -9.12
N TRP A 34 22.89 -33.47 -9.51
CA TRP A 34 21.47 -33.07 -9.62
C TRP A 34 20.86 -32.69 -8.28
N ARG A 35 21.21 -33.43 -7.22
CA ARG A 35 20.81 -33.09 -5.86
C ARG A 35 21.36 -31.74 -5.43
N GLN A 36 22.65 -31.49 -5.68
CA GLN A 36 23.29 -30.21 -5.33
C GLN A 36 22.70 -29.03 -6.12
N ALA A 37 22.38 -29.22 -7.39
CA ALA A 37 21.74 -28.21 -8.23
C ALA A 37 20.34 -27.84 -7.69
N ALA A 38 19.52 -28.84 -7.33
CA ALA A 38 18.21 -28.62 -6.74
C ALA A 38 18.28 -27.94 -5.37
N LEU A 39 19.26 -28.34 -4.53
CA LEU A 39 19.52 -27.70 -3.23
C LEU A 39 19.92 -26.24 -3.38
N LEU A 40 20.78 -25.91 -4.35
CA LEU A 40 21.24 -24.55 -4.57
C LEU A 40 20.09 -23.61 -4.95
N LEU A 41 19.20 -24.04 -5.85
CA LEU A 41 18.01 -23.27 -6.22
C LEU A 41 17.05 -23.08 -5.04
N GLN A 42 16.84 -24.13 -4.22
CA GLN A 42 16.02 -24.04 -3.02
C GLN A 42 16.64 -23.09 -1.98
N ALA A 43 17.95 -23.18 -1.73
CA ALA A 43 18.65 -22.30 -0.80
C ALA A 43 18.63 -20.85 -1.27
N GLY A 44 18.82 -20.60 -2.57
CA GLY A 44 18.67 -19.27 -3.16
C GLY A 44 17.27 -18.69 -2.96
N TRP A 45 16.23 -19.51 -3.10
CA TRP A 45 14.85 -19.09 -2.83
C TRP A 45 14.65 -18.70 -1.36
N VAL A 46 15.05 -19.58 -0.44
CA VAL A 46 14.92 -19.34 1.02
C VAL A 46 15.71 -18.10 1.46
N GLN A 47 16.92 -17.91 0.95
CA GLN A 47 17.72 -16.72 1.27
C GLN A 47 17.04 -15.44 0.77
N ASN A 48 16.53 -15.45 -0.46
CA ASN A 48 15.80 -14.32 -1.02
C ASN A 48 14.54 -13.99 -0.19
N GLU A 49 13.79 -14.99 0.28
CA GLU A 49 12.65 -14.77 1.19
C GLU A 49 13.09 -14.15 2.52
N ARG A 50 14.17 -14.66 3.11
CA ARG A 50 14.71 -14.16 4.37
C ARG A 50 15.12 -12.69 4.25
N GLU A 51 15.82 -12.34 3.19
CA GLU A 51 16.27 -10.96 2.92
C GLU A 51 15.10 -10.02 2.65
N PHE A 52 14.11 -10.47 1.88
CA PHE A 52 12.90 -9.69 1.64
C PHE A 52 12.13 -9.42 2.94
N ASN A 53 11.90 -10.46 3.74
CA ASN A 53 11.19 -10.36 5.02
C ASN A 53 11.96 -9.54 6.07
N ALA A 54 13.29 -9.57 6.02
CA ALA A 54 14.14 -8.72 6.86
C ALA A 54 14.22 -7.27 6.36
N GLY A 55 13.63 -6.95 5.20
CA GLY A 55 13.70 -5.64 4.58
C GLY A 55 15.08 -5.29 4.00
N THR A 56 16.00 -6.24 3.85
CA THR A 56 17.36 -5.97 3.36
C THR A 56 17.42 -5.81 1.84
N ILE A 57 16.42 -6.31 1.11
CA ILE A 57 16.28 -6.15 -0.34
C ILE A 57 14.91 -5.57 -0.70
N SER A 58 14.86 -4.78 -1.77
CA SER A 58 13.61 -4.19 -2.25
C SER A 58 12.67 -5.25 -2.85
N TYR A 59 11.38 -4.93 -2.95
CA TYR A 59 10.41 -5.81 -3.61
C TYR A 59 10.80 -6.15 -5.06
N ASP A 60 11.24 -5.16 -5.84
CA ASP A 60 11.65 -5.36 -7.24
C ASP A 60 12.91 -6.24 -7.36
N GLU A 61 13.82 -6.13 -6.39
CA GLU A 61 15.00 -6.98 -6.30
C GLU A 61 14.62 -8.42 -5.93
N ALA A 62 13.75 -8.59 -4.94
CA ALA A 62 13.23 -9.90 -4.55
C ALA A 62 12.44 -10.57 -5.69
N ALA A 63 11.68 -9.81 -6.49
CA ALA A 63 10.97 -10.33 -7.66
C ALA A 63 11.93 -10.72 -8.78
N ARG A 64 12.97 -9.91 -9.05
CA ARG A 64 14.00 -10.24 -10.03
C ARG A 64 14.75 -11.52 -9.67
N MET A 65 15.15 -11.67 -8.42
CA MET A 65 15.86 -12.87 -7.96
C MET A 65 15.00 -14.13 -8.08
N ARG A 66 13.71 -14.04 -7.71
CA ARG A 66 12.75 -15.16 -7.85
C ARG A 66 12.52 -15.57 -9.30
N ASN A 67 12.40 -14.60 -10.20
CA ASN A 67 12.29 -14.89 -11.63
C ASN A 67 13.55 -15.62 -12.12
N ARG A 68 14.75 -15.18 -11.70
CA ARG A 68 15.99 -15.87 -12.04
C ARG A 68 16.04 -17.29 -11.51
N ILE A 69 15.72 -17.52 -10.24
CA ILE A 69 15.67 -18.86 -9.64
C ILE A 69 14.65 -19.76 -10.36
N THR A 70 13.48 -19.22 -10.71
CA THR A 70 12.44 -19.95 -11.46
C THR A 70 12.96 -20.34 -12.84
N GLN A 71 13.64 -19.43 -13.55
CA GLN A 71 14.27 -19.74 -14.84
C GLN A 71 15.40 -20.76 -14.70
N GLY A 72 16.21 -20.68 -13.65
CA GLY A 72 17.22 -21.68 -13.31
C GLY A 72 16.60 -23.07 -13.11
N ALA A 73 15.47 -23.15 -12.41
CA ALA A 73 14.72 -24.40 -12.24
C ALA A 73 14.15 -24.94 -13.56
N VAL A 74 13.60 -24.06 -14.43
CA VAL A 74 13.13 -24.46 -15.77
C VAL A 74 14.28 -24.98 -16.62
N GLY A 75 15.41 -24.27 -16.66
CA GLY A 75 16.59 -24.68 -17.41
C GLY A 75 17.19 -25.99 -16.89
N LEU A 76 17.15 -26.21 -15.57
CA LEU A 76 17.55 -27.49 -14.98
C LEU A 76 16.65 -28.64 -15.45
N LEU A 77 15.33 -28.45 -15.47
CA LEU A 77 14.38 -29.43 -15.99
C LEU A 77 14.60 -29.72 -17.48
N ASP A 78 14.82 -28.69 -18.30
CA ASP A 78 15.12 -28.84 -19.74
C ASP A 78 16.36 -29.75 -19.94
N ARG A 79 17.41 -29.57 -19.13
CA ARG A 79 18.64 -30.36 -19.19
C ARG A 79 18.43 -31.81 -18.73
N ILE A 80 17.65 -32.01 -17.68
CA ILE A 80 17.28 -33.36 -17.20
C ILE A 80 16.48 -34.11 -18.27
N GLU A 81 15.49 -33.46 -18.88
CA GLU A 81 14.59 -34.07 -19.85
C GLU A 81 15.26 -34.33 -21.21
N SER A 82 16.15 -33.44 -21.64
CA SER A 82 16.89 -33.61 -22.90
C SER A 82 18.02 -34.63 -22.81
N GLY A 83 18.54 -34.90 -21.59
CA GLY A 83 19.71 -35.74 -21.39
C GLY A 83 20.99 -35.20 -22.06
N SER A 84 20.98 -33.93 -22.51
CA SER A 84 21.99 -33.39 -23.43
C SER A 84 23.25 -32.85 -22.74
N GLN A 85 23.28 -32.81 -21.40
CA GLN A 85 24.41 -32.31 -20.62
C GLN A 85 24.66 -33.18 -19.39
N SER A 86 25.93 -33.27 -18.99
CA SER A 86 26.29 -33.93 -17.73
C SER A 86 25.75 -33.14 -16.54
N SER A 87 25.37 -33.86 -15.48
CA SER A 87 24.87 -33.25 -14.24
C SER A 87 25.85 -32.26 -13.62
N ASP A 88 27.15 -32.47 -13.83
CA ASP A 88 28.21 -31.62 -13.30
C ASP A 88 28.29 -30.27 -14.02
N ALA A 89 28.09 -30.23 -15.34
CA ALA A 89 28.08 -28.98 -16.10
C ALA A 89 26.88 -28.10 -15.74
N ALA A 90 25.71 -28.72 -15.53
CA ALA A 90 24.51 -28.00 -15.09
C ALA A 90 24.65 -27.45 -13.65
N LEU A 91 25.30 -28.20 -12.76
CA LEU A 91 25.62 -27.72 -11.42
C LEU A 91 26.57 -26.53 -11.47
N GLU A 92 27.62 -26.58 -12.31
CA GLU A 92 28.60 -25.51 -12.41
C GLU A 92 27.98 -24.20 -12.94
N ASP A 93 27.10 -24.28 -13.94
CA ASP A 93 26.35 -23.11 -14.42
C ASP A 93 25.51 -22.47 -13.31
N LEU A 94 24.81 -23.29 -12.51
CA LEU A 94 24.00 -22.79 -11.39
C LEU A 94 24.85 -22.24 -10.25
N LYS A 95 26.02 -22.83 -9.96
CA LYS A 95 26.96 -22.28 -8.98
C LYS A 95 27.44 -20.89 -9.39
N ASN A 96 27.85 -20.72 -10.63
CA ASN A 96 28.27 -19.43 -11.16
C ASN A 96 27.16 -18.38 -11.11
N GLU A 97 25.90 -18.81 -11.23
CA GLU A 97 24.76 -17.90 -11.21
C GLU A 97 24.25 -17.55 -9.80
N PHE A 98 24.20 -18.51 -8.89
CA PHE A 98 23.48 -18.40 -7.61
C PHE A 98 24.35 -18.60 -6.37
N LEU A 99 25.56 -19.17 -6.47
CA LEU A 99 26.38 -19.37 -5.29
C LEU A 99 27.04 -18.05 -4.85
N ASN A 100 26.70 -17.58 -3.66
CA ASN A 100 27.36 -16.47 -2.97
C ASN A 100 27.56 -16.82 -1.49
N ASP A 101 28.28 -15.98 -0.75
CA ASP A 101 28.64 -16.22 0.66
C ASP A 101 27.40 -16.45 1.56
N GLN A 102 26.27 -15.80 1.27
CA GLN A 102 25.05 -15.91 2.07
C GLN A 102 24.31 -17.22 1.77
N ILE A 103 24.26 -17.64 0.51
CA ILE A 103 23.65 -18.91 0.10
C ILE A 103 24.50 -20.09 0.59
N ALA A 104 25.83 -19.95 0.61
CA ALA A 104 26.72 -20.92 1.22
C ALA A 104 26.42 -21.14 2.72
N GLN A 105 26.17 -20.06 3.49
CA GLN A 105 25.78 -20.16 4.90
C GLN A 105 24.44 -20.86 5.11
N VAL A 106 23.45 -20.63 4.24
CA VAL A 106 22.15 -21.35 4.29
C VAL A 106 22.32 -22.86 4.05
N LEU A 107 23.24 -23.23 3.17
CA LEU A 107 23.55 -24.63 2.87
C LEU A 107 24.29 -25.32 4.03
N GLU A 108 25.13 -24.59 4.77
CA GLU A 108 25.81 -25.09 5.98
C GLU A 108 24.85 -25.28 7.16
N GLN A 109 23.92 -24.34 7.38
CA GLN A 109 22.95 -24.40 8.50
C GLN A 109 21.99 -25.60 8.40
N ASN A 110 21.73 -26.10 7.20
CA ASN A 110 20.87 -27.28 6.96
C ASN A 110 21.62 -28.62 7.03
N ASN A 111 22.86 -28.64 7.52
CA ASN A 111 23.70 -29.84 7.66
C ASN A 111 23.93 -30.59 6.32
N THR A 112 23.75 -29.89 5.19
CA THR A 112 24.02 -30.38 3.84
C THR A 112 25.47 -30.07 3.48
N ASN A 113 26.37 -31.00 3.81
CA ASN A 113 27.77 -30.89 3.46
C ASN A 113 27.92 -31.05 1.93
N ILE A 114 28.20 -29.96 1.20
CA ILE A 114 28.58 -30.00 -0.22
C ILE A 114 30.08 -30.35 -0.29
N SER A 115 30.47 -31.47 0.30
CA SER A 115 31.85 -31.95 0.28
C SER A 115 32.04 -32.87 -0.92
N GLY A 116 32.30 -32.22 -2.06
CA GLY A 116 32.71 -32.83 -3.32
C GLY A 116 33.68 -31.90 -4.04
N ASN A 117 34.84 -31.70 -3.40
CA ASN A 117 36.04 -30.96 -3.81
C ASN A 117 35.92 -29.44 -4.06
N GLN A 118 36.37 -28.71 -3.03
CA GLN A 118 36.88 -27.33 -2.99
C GLN A 118 35.86 -26.19 -3.07
N ILE A 119 35.23 -25.89 -1.94
CA ILE A 119 34.81 -24.53 -1.61
C ILE A 119 36.06 -23.80 -1.11
N ASN A 120 36.75 -23.10 -2.00
CA ASN A 120 37.64 -22.01 -1.62
C ASN A 120 36.86 -20.71 -1.83
N ALA A 121 36.24 -20.21 -0.77
CA ALA A 121 35.82 -18.82 -0.69
C ALA A 121 37.09 -17.96 -0.56
N HIS A 122 37.83 -17.81 -1.67
CA HIS A 122 38.92 -16.84 -1.71
C HIS A 122 38.30 -15.47 -1.96
N GLY A 123 38.24 -14.69 -0.88
CA GLY A 123 37.84 -13.30 -0.92
C GLY A 123 38.57 -12.57 -2.06
N SER A 124 37.80 -12.05 -3.01
CA SER A 124 38.23 -10.95 -3.84
C SER A 124 37.00 -10.13 -4.22
N LYS A 125 37.00 -8.89 -3.72
CA LYS A 125 36.17 -7.79 -4.20
C LYS A 125 36.32 -7.71 -5.72
N VAL A 126 35.30 -8.10 -6.48
CA VAL A 126 35.03 -7.49 -7.78
C VAL A 126 33.52 -7.38 -7.97
N VAL A 127 33.01 -6.18 -7.72
CA VAL A 127 31.75 -5.70 -8.30
C VAL A 127 32.03 -5.48 -9.79
N VAL A 128 31.44 -6.28 -10.67
CA VAL A 128 31.27 -5.91 -12.09
C VAL A 128 29.79 -5.63 -12.32
N VAL A 129 29.49 -4.35 -12.54
CA VAL A 129 28.21 -3.87 -13.04
C VAL A 129 28.32 -3.72 -14.56
N GLY A 130 27.38 -4.33 -15.30
CA GLY A 130 27.08 -4.13 -16.73
C GLY A 130 27.72 -5.16 -17.68
N THR A 131 27.18 -5.54 -18.85
CA THR A 131 25.94 -5.26 -19.63
C THR A 131 25.93 -6.25 -20.81
N GLY A 132 24.77 -6.64 -21.35
CA GLY A 132 24.73 -7.42 -22.60
C GLY A 132 23.34 -7.62 -23.19
N ASN A 133 22.99 -6.76 -24.16
CA ASN A 133 21.81 -6.87 -25.02
C ASN A 133 21.99 -7.97 -26.08
N THR A 134 21.06 -8.90 -26.20
CA THR A 134 20.65 -9.49 -27.49
C THR A 134 19.32 -10.21 -27.34
N VAL A 135 18.29 -9.74 -28.06
CA VAL A 135 17.00 -10.43 -28.21
C VAL A 135 16.98 -11.07 -29.59
N THR A 136 17.04 -12.40 -29.65
CA THR A 136 16.89 -13.15 -30.90
C THR A 136 15.42 -13.49 -31.11
N LYS A 137 14.82 -12.95 -32.16
CA LYS A 137 13.40 -13.14 -32.51
C LYS A 137 13.20 -14.52 -33.14
N GLN A 138 12.49 -15.43 -32.47
CA GLN A 138 12.00 -16.68 -33.07
C GLN A 138 10.49 -16.60 -33.31
N ILE A 139 10.07 -16.93 -34.52
CA ILE A 139 8.68 -17.03 -34.95
C ILE A 139 8.23 -18.47 -34.70
N PHE A 140 7.17 -18.66 -33.92
CA PHE A 140 6.51 -19.96 -33.75
C PHE A 140 5.09 -19.90 -34.32
N THR A 141 4.81 -20.82 -35.24
CA THR A 141 3.48 -21.10 -35.79
C THR A 141 2.73 -22.14 -34.94
N ALA A 142 1.40 -21.92 -34.83
CA ALA A 142 0.32 -22.75 -34.28
C ALA A 142 0.07 -22.67 -32.76
N LEU A 143 -1.05 -22.03 -32.40
CA LEU A 143 -1.43 -21.57 -31.06
C LEU A 143 -2.46 -22.48 -30.37
N GLY A 144 -2.18 -22.88 -29.12
CA GLY A 144 -3.14 -23.46 -28.18
C GLY A 144 -3.54 -22.48 -27.07
N SER A 145 -4.72 -22.68 -26.49
CA SER A 145 -5.51 -21.81 -25.59
C SER A 145 -4.81 -21.14 -24.39
N ARG A 146 -3.56 -21.49 -24.05
CA ARG A 146 -2.74 -20.74 -23.07
C ARG A 146 -2.15 -19.45 -23.62
N GLN A 147 -2.08 -19.31 -24.94
CA GLN A 147 -1.81 -18.02 -25.56
C GLN A 147 -3.03 -17.09 -25.54
N PHE A 148 -4.23 -17.55 -25.15
CA PHE A 148 -5.39 -16.67 -24.99
C PHE A 148 -5.23 -15.70 -23.80
N LEU A 149 -4.50 -16.07 -22.74
CA LEU A 149 -4.16 -15.16 -21.63
C LEU A 149 -3.01 -14.20 -21.98
N GLY A 150 -2.03 -14.66 -22.77
CA GLY A 150 -0.99 -13.80 -23.35
C GLY A 150 -1.53 -12.84 -24.41
N ILE A 151 -2.56 -13.25 -25.16
CA ILE A 151 -3.31 -12.44 -26.13
C ILE A 151 -4.33 -11.55 -25.42
N LEU A 152 -4.90 -11.92 -24.26
CA LEU A 152 -5.70 -11.00 -23.46
C LEU A 152 -4.80 -9.89 -22.91
N LEU A 153 -3.65 -10.21 -22.32
CA LEU A 153 -2.64 -9.22 -21.92
C LEU A 153 -2.12 -8.38 -23.10
N GLY A 154 -1.93 -8.99 -24.28
CA GLY A 154 -1.55 -8.31 -25.52
C GLY A 154 -2.65 -7.46 -26.16
N LEU A 155 -3.92 -7.87 -26.07
CA LEU A 155 -5.09 -7.13 -26.57
C LEU A 155 -5.50 -6.02 -25.61
N THR A 156 -5.30 -6.16 -24.30
CA THR A 156 -5.43 -5.03 -23.36
C THR A 156 -4.30 -4.02 -23.63
N VAL A 157 -3.10 -4.46 -24.03
CA VAL A 157 -2.01 -3.57 -24.50
C VAL A 157 -2.29 -2.97 -25.89
N LEU A 158 -3.15 -3.55 -26.74
CA LEU A 158 -3.59 -2.93 -28.01
C LEU A 158 -4.81 -2.01 -27.84
N ILE A 159 -5.73 -2.34 -26.93
CA ILE A 159 -6.86 -1.47 -26.54
C ILE A 159 -6.37 -0.29 -25.67
N LEU A 160 -5.34 -0.48 -24.84
CA LEU A 160 -4.61 0.60 -24.15
C LEU A 160 -3.50 1.22 -25.01
N GLY A 161 -3.00 0.52 -26.02
CA GLY A 161 -2.02 1.03 -26.99
C GLY A 161 -2.62 2.07 -27.95
N GLY A 162 -3.93 1.96 -28.23
CA GLY A 162 -4.72 3.04 -28.82
C GLY A 162 -4.87 4.27 -27.91
N TYR A 163 -4.75 4.10 -26.59
CA TYR A 163 -4.83 5.19 -25.61
C TYR A 163 -3.51 5.98 -25.47
N TYR A 164 -2.37 5.38 -25.82
CA TYR A 164 -1.09 6.10 -25.91
C TYR A 164 -1.00 7.03 -27.14
N GLY A 165 -1.89 6.88 -28.12
CA GLY A 165 -2.06 7.83 -29.23
C GLY A 165 -2.81 9.11 -28.88
N LEU A 166 -3.41 9.19 -27.68
CA LEU A 166 -4.16 10.35 -27.18
C LEU A 166 -3.44 11.07 -26.02
N LYS A 167 -2.15 10.78 -25.81
CA LYS A 167 -1.30 11.45 -24.81
C LYS A 167 -0.95 12.91 -25.14
N THR A 168 -1.56 13.49 -26.18
CA THR A 168 -1.38 14.88 -26.60
C THR A 168 -2.61 15.78 -26.41
N LEU A 169 -3.72 15.29 -25.81
CA LEU A 169 -4.93 16.12 -25.69
C LEU A 169 -5.59 16.23 -24.31
N SER A 170 -5.02 15.67 -23.25
CA SER A 170 -5.42 16.04 -21.88
C SER A 170 -4.20 16.06 -20.97
N GLY A 171 -3.70 17.25 -20.64
CA GLY A 171 -2.74 17.42 -19.57
C GLY A 171 -3.35 16.91 -18.28
N GLN A 172 -2.82 15.83 -17.71
CA GLN A 172 -3.29 15.30 -16.43
C GLN A 172 -2.12 14.94 -15.54
N GLN A 173 -2.25 15.38 -14.29
CA GLN A 173 -1.48 14.95 -13.12
C GLN A 173 -1.38 13.42 -13.09
N ALA A 174 -0.21 12.91 -12.73
CA ALA A 174 -0.04 11.50 -12.41
C ALA A 174 -1.07 11.10 -11.33
N ALA A 175 -1.79 9.99 -11.54
CA ALA A 175 -2.77 9.49 -10.58
C ALA A 175 -2.11 9.33 -9.18
N ALA A 176 -2.78 9.84 -8.15
CA ALA A 176 -2.28 9.90 -6.78
C ALA A 176 -2.47 8.59 -5.99
N PHE A 177 -3.04 7.56 -6.62
CA PHE A 177 -3.26 6.25 -6.04
C PHE A 177 -2.59 5.15 -6.89
N VAL A 178 -2.30 4.02 -6.25
CA VAL A 178 -1.63 2.88 -6.86
C VAL A 178 -2.55 2.24 -7.90
N SER A 179 -1.98 1.95 -9.07
CA SER A 179 -2.74 1.37 -10.18
C SER A 179 -3.15 -0.07 -9.92
N LEU A 180 -4.23 -0.52 -10.56
CA LEU A 180 -4.65 -1.93 -10.53
C LEU A 180 -3.51 -2.88 -10.94
N SER A 181 -2.68 -2.48 -11.91
CA SER A 181 -1.55 -3.29 -12.37
C SER A 181 -0.51 -3.50 -11.28
N ASP A 182 -0.26 -2.51 -10.45
CA ASP A 182 0.76 -2.60 -9.39
C ASP A 182 0.23 -3.42 -8.20
N ILE A 183 -1.05 -3.29 -7.88
CA ILE A 183 -1.73 -4.17 -6.91
C ILE A 183 -1.66 -5.63 -7.37
N GLN A 184 -1.92 -5.90 -8.65
CA GLN A 184 -1.86 -7.25 -9.22
C GLN A 184 -0.44 -7.85 -9.18
N LYS A 185 0.60 -7.04 -9.37
CA LYS A 185 1.99 -7.48 -9.21
C LYS A 185 2.25 -7.92 -7.76
N GLU A 186 1.89 -7.07 -6.79
CA GLU A 186 2.07 -7.38 -5.37
C GLU A 186 1.35 -8.68 -4.98
N LEU A 187 0.09 -8.83 -5.44
CA LEU A 187 -0.73 -10.00 -5.21
C LEU A 187 -0.07 -11.29 -5.72
N SER A 188 0.47 -11.27 -6.94
CA SER A 188 1.18 -12.43 -7.52
C SER A 188 2.36 -12.85 -6.65
N VAL A 189 3.13 -11.88 -6.18
CA VAL A 189 4.32 -12.16 -5.37
C VAL A 189 3.97 -12.67 -3.96
N LEU A 190 2.91 -12.16 -3.36
CA LEU A 190 2.42 -12.63 -2.06
C LEU A 190 1.85 -14.07 -2.15
N ALA A 191 1.14 -14.39 -3.23
CA ALA A 191 0.68 -15.75 -3.50
C ALA A 191 1.84 -16.75 -3.64
N ASP A 192 2.97 -16.32 -4.19
CA ASP A 192 4.14 -17.19 -4.35
C ASP A 192 4.91 -17.41 -3.04
N LEU A 193 4.80 -16.49 -2.08
CA LEU A 193 5.47 -16.55 -0.76
C LEU A 193 4.69 -17.34 0.28
N ASN A 194 3.36 -17.31 0.22
CA ASN A 194 2.52 -17.83 1.29
C ASN A 194 1.44 -18.74 0.72
N ALA A 195 1.63 -20.05 0.88
CA ALA A 195 0.70 -21.07 0.42
C ALA A 195 -0.71 -20.93 1.04
N GLY A 196 -0.82 -20.38 2.26
CA GLY A 196 -2.10 -20.10 2.90
C GLY A 196 -2.82 -18.91 2.28
N VAL A 197 -2.09 -17.82 2.02
CA VAL A 197 -2.61 -16.65 1.28
C VAL A 197 -3.01 -17.07 -0.13
N ARG A 198 -2.20 -17.87 -0.81
CA ARG A 198 -2.50 -18.41 -2.14
C ARG A 198 -3.80 -19.21 -2.17
N ALA A 199 -4.01 -20.12 -1.21
CA ALA A 199 -5.23 -20.91 -1.15
C ALA A 199 -6.48 -20.02 -0.99
N GLY A 200 -6.39 -18.96 -0.18
CA GLY A 200 -7.45 -17.95 -0.04
C GLY A 200 -7.68 -17.14 -1.33
N LEU A 201 -6.60 -16.73 -2.00
CA LEU A 201 -6.66 -16.01 -3.26
C LEU A 201 -7.27 -16.85 -4.39
N ASP A 202 -6.88 -18.11 -4.52
CA ASP A 202 -7.39 -19.02 -5.54
C ASP A 202 -8.88 -19.32 -5.32
N ALA A 203 -9.32 -19.42 -4.05
CA ALA A 203 -10.73 -19.62 -3.71
C ALA A 203 -11.62 -18.42 -4.05
N ASN A 204 -11.11 -17.20 -3.85
CA ASN A 204 -11.89 -15.96 -3.95
C ASN A 204 -11.51 -15.08 -5.15
N LYS A 205 -10.78 -15.63 -6.13
CA LYS A 205 -10.12 -14.89 -7.21
C LYS A 205 -11.08 -13.96 -7.98
N GLY A 206 -12.20 -14.50 -8.45
CA GLY A 206 -13.16 -13.73 -9.25
C GLY A 206 -13.81 -12.59 -8.45
N GLU A 207 -14.00 -12.78 -7.15
CA GLU A 207 -14.60 -11.79 -6.27
C GLU A 207 -13.60 -10.66 -5.95
N LEU A 208 -12.35 -11.02 -5.65
CA LEU A 208 -11.23 -10.09 -5.48
C LEU A 208 -10.98 -9.21 -6.71
N GLU A 209 -10.97 -9.80 -7.90
CA GLU A 209 -10.84 -9.05 -9.16
C GLU A 209 -12.01 -8.09 -9.36
N GLY A 210 -13.22 -8.53 -9.02
CA GLY A 210 -14.43 -7.71 -9.06
C GLY A 210 -14.36 -6.51 -8.10
N TRP A 211 -13.98 -6.72 -6.84
CA TRP A 211 -13.84 -5.66 -5.85
C TRP A 211 -12.73 -4.68 -6.22
N LEU A 212 -11.57 -5.16 -6.64
CA LEU A 212 -10.47 -4.29 -7.08
C LEU A 212 -10.86 -3.42 -8.28
N THR A 213 -11.57 -3.99 -9.25
CA THR A 213 -12.03 -3.23 -10.42
C THR A 213 -13.01 -2.13 -10.01
N LYS A 214 -13.96 -2.43 -9.13
CA LYS A 214 -14.93 -1.45 -8.61
C LYS A 214 -14.25 -0.38 -7.77
N ALA A 215 -13.35 -0.77 -6.87
CA ALA A 215 -12.55 0.15 -6.07
C ALA A 215 -11.77 1.13 -6.96
N MET A 216 -11.06 0.64 -7.97
CA MET A 216 -10.24 1.48 -8.84
C MET A 216 -11.07 2.39 -9.74
N THR A 217 -12.25 1.95 -10.15
CA THR A 217 -13.22 2.78 -10.87
C THR A 217 -13.70 3.92 -9.95
N ALA A 218 -14.12 3.60 -8.73
CA ALA A 218 -14.56 4.58 -7.75
C ALA A 218 -13.45 5.60 -7.38
N MET A 219 -12.20 5.14 -7.20
CA MET A 219 -11.03 6.01 -6.99
C MET A 219 -10.79 6.99 -8.14
N LYS A 220 -11.00 6.54 -9.38
CA LYS A 220 -10.87 7.37 -10.58
C LYS A 220 -12.00 8.39 -10.68
N ASP A 221 -13.21 7.99 -10.32
CA ASP A 221 -14.41 8.83 -10.37
C ASP A 221 -14.53 9.78 -9.17
N GLY A 222 -13.66 9.64 -8.16
CA GLY A 222 -13.66 10.45 -6.94
C GLY A 222 -14.68 9.99 -5.89
N ASP A 223 -15.32 8.84 -6.08
CA ASP A 223 -16.25 8.21 -5.14
C ASP A 223 -15.46 7.44 -4.07
N PHE A 224 -14.84 8.19 -3.16
CA PHE A 224 -13.99 7.64 -2.12
C PHE A 224 -14.74 6.77 -1.09
N PRO A 225 -16.02 7.02 -0.72
CA PRO A 225 -16.77 6.08 0.13
C PRO A 225 -16.90 4.69 -0.50
N VAL A 226 -17.27 4.61 -1.79
CA VAL A 226 -17.37 3.33 -2.50
C VAL A 226 -16.01 2.68 -2.68
N ALA A 227 -14.97 3.48 -2.93
CA ALA A 227 -13.60 2.97 -3.00
C ALA A 227 -13.17 2.29 -1.69
N VAL A 228 -13.40 2.94 -0.54
CA VAL A 228 -13.09 2.38 0.79
C VAL A 228 -13.81 1.07 0.99
N GLN A 229 -15.13 1.01 0.73
CA GLN A 229 -15.93 -0.19 0.91
C GLN A 229 -15.31 -1.42 0.24
N TYR A 230 -14.92 -1.29 -1.03
CA TYR A 230 -14.34 -2.42 -1.78
C TYR A 230 -12.88 -2.68 -1.42
N LEU A 231 -12.09 -1.63 -1.13
CA LEU A 231 -10.70 -1.80 -0.72
C LEU A 231 -10.57 -2.51 0.64
N GLU A 232 -11.50 -2.27 1.59
CA GLU A 232 -11.52 -2.98 2.87
C GLU A 232 -11.83 -4.47 2.68
N GLN A 233 -12.78 -4.81 1.79
CA GLN A 233 -13.06 -6.20 1.46
C GLN A 233 -11.84 -6.92 0.85
N VAL A 234 -11.10 -6.22 -0.01
CA VAL A 234 -9.83 -6.74 -0.55
C VAL A 234 -8.81 -6.92 0.57
N ALA A 235 -8.63 -5.93 1.45
CA ALA A 235 -7.64 -5.97 2.52
C ALA A 235 -7.85 -7.15 3.50
N VAL A 236 -9.11 -7.54 3.75
CA VAL A 236 -9.44 -8.71 4.59
C VAL A 236 -8.97 -10.02 3.97
N GLN A 237 -9.12 -10.16 2.65
CA GLN A 237 -8.73 -11.39 1.94
C GLN A 237 -7.26 -11.41 1.54
N ALA A 238 -6.69 -10.24 1.28
CA ALA A 238 -5.35 -10.03 0.80
C ALA A 238 -4.79 -8.75 1.46
N PRO A 239 -4.06 -8.87 2.58
CA PRO A 239 -3.46 -7.73 3.27
C PRO A 239 -2.24 -7.22 2.47
N LEU A 240 -2.50 -6.53 1.37
CA LEU A 240 -1.49 -5.97 0.47
C LEU A 240 -1.10 -4.57 0.92
N ALA A 241 0.19 -4.25 0.87
CA ALA A 241 0.67 -2.94 1.25
C ALA A 241 0.11 -1.84 0.31
N THR A 242 0.01 -2.13 -1.00
CA THR A 242 -0.57 -1.19 -1.98
C THR A 242 -2.08 -0.96 -1.79
N VAL A 243 -2.82 -1.96 -1.31
CA VAL A 243 -4.25 -1.78 -0.97
C VAL A 243 -4.39 -0.85 0.22
N HIS A 244 -3.57 -1.04 1.25
CA HIS A 244 -3.54 -0.13 2.40
C HIS A 244 -3.06 1.29 2.02
N GLN A 245 -2.14 1.45 1.05
CA GLN A 245 -1.82 2.78 0.50
C GLN A 245 -3.04 3.44 -0.16
N ASN A 246 -3.83 2.69 -0.93
CA ASN A 246 -5.03 3.21 -1.57
C ASN A 246 -6.14 3.52 -0.56
N LEU A 247 -6.30 2.70 0.48
CA LEU A 247 -7.19 2.99 1.62
C LEU A 247 -6.77 4.27 2.31
N ALA A 248 -5.48 4.46 2.55
CA ALA A 248 -4.99 5.67 3.18
C ALA A 248 -5.31 6.93 2.37
N TYR A 249 -5.11 6.85 1.05
CA TYR A 249 -5.49 7.94 0.14
C TYR A 249 -7.00 8.21 0.18
N ALA A 250 -7.83 7.17 0.06
CA ALA A 250 -9.28 7.32 0.06
C ALA A 250 -9.80 7.91 1.38
N TYR A 251 -9.31 7.42 2.52
CA TYR A 251 -9.65 7.95 3.83
C TYR A 251 -9.21 9.41 4.03
N GLU A 252 -8.06 9.80 3.48
CA GLU A 252 -7.63 11.19 3.47
C GLU A 252 -8.60 12.07 2.67
N GLN A 253 -9.05 11.63 1.49
CA GLN A 253 -10.01 12.40 0.69
C GLN A 253 -11.37 12.56 1.40
N LEU A 254 -11.68 11.65 2.32
CA LEU A 254 -12.85 11.72 3.20
C LEU A 254 -12.62 12.53 4.48
N GLY A 255 -11.44 13.13 4.67
CA GLY A 255 -11.08 13.88 5.87
C GLY A 255 -10.77 13.00 7.10
N ASN A 256 -10.70 11.67 6.94
CA ASN A 256 -10.40 10.74 8.02
C ASN A 256 -8.88 10.50 8.13
N ALA A 257 -8.19 11.48 8.73
CA ALA A 257 -6.74 11.46 8.86
C ALA A 257 -6.22 10.31 9.74
N GLU A 258 -6.99 9.89 10.75
CA GLU A 258 -6.60 8.80 11.64
C GLU A 258 -6.53 7.47 10.89
N LYS A 259 -7.62 7.09 10.21
CA LYS A 259 -7.65 5.87 9.39
C LYS A 259 -6.65 5.93 8.24
N ALA A 260 -6.41 7.11 7.68
CA ALA A 260 -5.39 7.28 6.66
C ALA A 260 -3.99 6.92 7.20
N ARG A 261 -3.65 7.41 8.39
CA ARG A 261 -2.37 7.12 9.06
C ARG A 261 -2.26 5.65 9.47
N GLU A 262 -3.32 5.07 10.02
CA GLU A 262 -3.37 3.65 10.37
C GLU A 262 -3.04 2.77 9.17
N ASN A 263 -3.71 3.02 8.03
CA ASN A 263 -3.48 2.27 6.81
C ASN A 263 -2.06 2.45 6.26
N LEU A 264 -1.46 3.64 6.36
CA LEU A 264 -0.05 3.83 5.99
C LEU A 264 0.90 3.03 6.87
N ASN A 265 0.67 3.01 8.19
CA ASN A 265 1.49 2.22 9.11
C ASN A 265 1.36 0.72 8.80
N THR A 266 0.15 0.25 8.50
CA THR A 266 -0.09 -1.14 8.08
C THR A 266 0.63 -1.44 6.76
N ALA A 267 0.56 -0.55 5.77
CA ALA A 267 1.28 -0.71 4.51
C ALA A 267 2.81 -0.82 4.72
N GLN A 268 3.39 0.04 5.58
CA GLN A 268 4.81 -0.04 5.94
C GLN A 268 5.16 -1.30 6.73
N THR A 269 4.24 -1.80 7.56
CA THR A 269 4.45 -3.05 8.31
C THR A 269 4.48 -4.25 7.38
N ILE A 270 3.60 -4.27 6.37
CA ILE A 270 3.53 -5.35 5.36
C ILE A 270 4.75 -5.29 4.43
N ASN A 271 5.14 -4.10 4.00
CA ASN A 271 6.30 -3.90 3.13
C ASN A 271 7.13 -2.71 3.63
N PRO A 272 8.16 -2.96 4.45
CA PRO A 272 9.05 -1.91 4.98
C PRO A 272 9.79 -1.12 3.90
N ASN A 273 9.95 -1.70 2.71
CA ASN A 273 10.62 -1.11 1.55
C ASN A 273 9.65 -0.46 0.56
N LEU A 274 8.37 -0.38 0.90
CA LEU A 274 7.37 0.27 0.09
C LEU A 274 7.72 1.75 -0.03
N ASP A 275 7.82 2.24 -1.28
CA ASP A 275 7.95 3.66 -1.55
C ASP A 275 6.63 4.37 -1.25
N ILE A 276 6.37 4.57 0.04
CA ILE A 276 5.30 5.42 0.51
C ILE A 276 5.57 6.88 0.20
N SER A 277 6.77 7.28 -0.29
CA SER A 277 7.09 8.69 -0.50
C SER A 277 6.22 9.33 -1.57
N LYS A 278 5.63 8.59 -2.51
CA LYS A 278 4.60 9.14 -3.42
C LYS A 278 3.31 9.50 -2.67
N SER A 279 2.82 8.59 -1.82
CA SER A 279 1.71 8.87 -0.91
C SER A 279 2.09 9.99 0.07
N TYR A 280 3.30 9.97 0.64
CA TYR A 280 3.82 10.87 1.67
C TYR A 280 4.17 12.26 1.14
N SER A 281 4.67 12.38 -0.09
CA SER A 281 4.94 13.66 -0.78
C SER A 281 3.67 14.31 -1.29
N GLN A 282 2.65 13.49 -1.58
CA GLN A 282 1.29 13.97 -1.79
C GLN A 282 0.59 14.30 -0.46
N LEU A 283 0.92 13.63 0.66
CA LEU A 283 0.52 14.00 2.03
C LEU A 283 1.30 15.23 2.54
N LYS A 284 2.46 15.53 1.95
CA LYS A 284 3.31 16.67 2.31
C LYS A 284 2.76 17.93 1.65
N GLY A 285 1.72 18.46 2.29
CA GLY A 285 0.96 19.63 1.84
C GLY A 285 -0.55 19.39 1.76
N LYS A 286 -1.12 18.52 2.61
CA LYS A 286 -2.55 18.21 2.61
C LYS A 286 -3.17 18.39 3.99
N ARG A 287 -4.42 18.85 3.96
CA ARG A 287 -5.19 19.35 5.09
C ARG A 287 -5.28 18.31 6.23
N ILE A 288 -4.71 18.64 7.39
CA ILE A 288 -4.87 17.92 8.65
C ILE A 288 -5.94 18.59 9.52
N ASN A 289 -6.54 17.87 10.47
CA ASN A 289 -7.35 18.50 11.53
C ASN A 289 -6.42 19.28 12.47
N LEU A 290 -6.35 20.59 12.28
CA LEU A 290 -5.51 21.50 13.04
C LEU A 290 -5.95 21.68 14.50
N LEU A 291 -7.18 21.29 14.85
CA LEU A 291 -7.69 21.39 16.23
C LEU A 291 -7.31 20.17 17.07
N ALA A 292 -7.02 19.03 16.43
CA ALA A 292 -6.78 17.77 17.10
C ALA A 292 -5.49 17.83 17.95
N PRO A 293 -5.52 17.38 19.22
CA PRO A 293 -4.35 17.36 20.10
C PRO A 293 -3.14 16.63 19.51
N GLU A 294 -3.36 15.51 18.82
CA GLU A 294 -2.30 14.71 18.17
C GLU A 294 -1.61 15.46 17.01
N ASN A 295 -2.30 16.43 16.40
CA ASN A 295 -1.73 17.33 15.40
C ASN A 295 -1.11 18.60 16.00
N GLY A 296 -1.08 18.71 17.33
CA GLY A 296 -0.55 19.85 18.07
C GLY A 296 -1.54 20.99 18.27
N GLY A 297 -2.84 20.77 17.97
CA GLY A 297 -3.90 21.68 18.32
C GLY A 297 -4.04 21.82 19.83
N LYS A 298 -4.19 23.05 20.32
CA LYS A 298 -4.33 23.31 21.76
C LYS A 298 -5.30 24.46 22.01
N ILE A 299 -6.27 24.22 22.87
CA ILE A 299 -7.13 25.28 23.42
C ILE A 299 -6.29 26.14 24.36
N LEU A 300 -6.23 27.45 24.08
CA LEU A 300 -5.53 28.44 24.90
C LEU A 300 -6.49 29.27 25.76
N VAL A 301 -7.71 29.49 25.27
CA VAL A 301 -8.78 30.19 25.98
C VAL A 301 -10.07 29.44 25.70
N SER A 302 -10.86 29.20 26.73
CA SER A 302 -12.20 28.61 26.58
C SER A 302 -13.15 29.22 27.59
N SER A 303 -14.42 29.38 27.23
CA SER A 303 -15.48 29.71 28.17
C SER A 303 -15.97 28.49 28.97
N SER A 304 -15.57 27.27 28.57
CA SER A 304 -16.02 26.00 29.15
C SER A 304 -15.02 24.88 28.94
N GLU A 305 -14.87 23.99 29.92
CA GLU A 305 -14.01 22.81 29.79
C GLU A 305 -14.60 21.78 28.80
N ASN A 306 -15.92 21.78 28.60
CA ASN A 306 -16.61 20.86 27.71
C ASN A 306 -16.17 20.97 26.24
N LEU A 307 -15.72 22.15 25.81
CA LEU A 307 -15.22 22.38 24.44
C LEU A 307 -13.98 21.55 24.09
N THR A 308 -13.23 21.07 25.09
CA THR A 308 -12.12 20.12 24.86
C THR A 308 -12.60 18.78 24.31
N GLN A 309 -13.84 18.39 24.63
CA GLN A 309 -14.42 17.10 24.25
C GLN A 309 -14.94 17.08 22.81
N MET A 310 -14.91 18.22 22.10
CA MET A 310 -15.37 18.34 20.71
C MET A 310 -14.22 18.25 19.70
N VAL A 311 -13.01 18.01 20.17
CA VAL A 311 -11.79 17.94 19.33
C VAL A 311 -10.89 16.77 19.73
N ASP A 312 -11.39 15.86 20.56
CA ASP A 312 -10.60 14.74 21.07
C ASP A 312 -10.82 13.44 20.29
N GLY A 313 -11.54 13.52 19.17
CA GLY A 313 -11.79 12.39 18.28
C GLY A 313 -12.80 11.37 18.81
N LEU A 314 -13.42 11.63 19.96
CA LEU A 314 -14.42 10.73 20.53
C LEU A 314 -15.82 11.27 20.26
N ASP A 315 -16.52 10.64 19.32
CA ASP A 315 -17.89 10.95 18.91
C ASP A 315 -18.86 10.85 20.10
N ARG A 316 -19.09 11.98 20.78
CA ARG A 316 -19.97 12.08 21.94
C ARG A 316 -20.81 13.35 21.91
N THR A 317 -21.92 13.33 22.63
CA THR A 317 -22.73 14.53 22.86
C THR A 317 -22.07 15.41 23.91
N VAL A 318 -21.81 16.66 23.54
CA VAL A 318 -21.28 17.70 24.42
C VAL A 318 -22.38 18.74 24.65
N VAL A 319 -22.64 19.08 25.91
CA VAL A 319 -23.66 20.08 26.27
C VAL A 319 -22.99 21.43 26.48
N LEU A 320 -23.39 22.44 25.71
CA LEU A 320 -22.89 23.81 25.81
C LEU A 320 -23.98 24.81 26.22
N GLY A 321 -23.57 25.86 26.94
CA GLY A 321 -24.33 27.08 27.12
C GLY A 321 -24.32 28.00 25.90
N ASN A 322 -25.19 29.01 25.91
CA ASN A 322 -25.22 30.01 24.84
C ASN A 322 -23.95 30.88 24.86
N ASN A 323 -23.42 31.20 23.68
CA ASN A 323 -22.21 32.00 23.46
C ASN A 323 -20.92 31.38 24.01
N GLU A 324 -20.87 30.05 24.18
CA GLU A 324 -19.62 29.39 24.51
C GLU A 324 -18.64 29.44 23.33
N PHE A 325 -17.35 29.64 23.64
CA PHE A 325 -16.29 29.79 22.65
C PHE A 325 -14.98 29.16 23.11
N ALA A 326 -14.16 28.77 22.13
CA ALA A 326 -12.78 28.35 22.33
C ALA A 326 -11.85 29.05 21.34
N VAL A 327 -10.64 29.33 21.80
CA VAL A 327 -9.52 29.85 21.01
C VAL A 327 -8.42 28.81 20.99
N PHE A 328 -8.02 28.41 19.80
CA PHE A 328 -7.02 27.40 19.53
C PHE A 328 -5.72 28.04 19.05
N SER A 329 -4.60 27.45 19.48
CA SER A 329 -3.32 27.56 18.77
C SER A 329 -2.98 26.27 18.07
N PHE A 330 -2.15 26.38 17.04
CA PHE A 330 -1.62 25.24 16.31
C PHE A 330 -0.28 24.77 16.86
N LYS A 331 0.24 23.69 16.27
CA LYS A 331 1.52 23.08 16.66
C LYS A 331 2.62 24.12 16.83
N ASP A 332 3.32 24.04 17.94
CA ASP A 332 4.42 24.94 18.32
C ASP A 332 4.05 26.44 18.30
N LYS A 333 2.75 26.77 18.39
CA LYS A 333 2.19 28.13 18.26
C LYS A 333 2.52 28.81 16.91
N LYS A 334 2.82 28.02 15.89
CA LYS A 334 3.06 28.51 14.53
C LYS A 334 1.74 28.82 13.83
N ALA A 335 1.84 29.59 12.75
CA ALA A 335 0.69 29.84 11.89
C ALA A 335 0.29 28.57 11.13
N ALA A 336 -0.99 28.47 10.78
CA ALA A 336 -1.51 27.47 9.87
C ALA A 336 -2.37 28.14 8.80
N SER A 337 -2.46 27.52 7.62
CA SER A 337 -3.39 27.89 6.55
C SER A 337 -4.56 26.95 6.54
N PHE A 338 -5.80 27.45 6.53
CA PHE A 338 -7.01 26.63 6.58
C PHE A 338 -8.15 27.29 5.83
N ASP A 339 -9.04 26.48 5.30
CA ASP A 339 -10.11 26.91 4.40
C ASP A 339 -11.41 26.09 4.56
N ARG A 340 -11.42 25.16 5.51
CA ARG A 340 -12.56 24.27 5.74
C ARG A 340 -12.74 23.95 7.22
N PHE A 341 -13.98 24.01 7.65
CA PHE A 341 -14.44 23.56 8.96
C PHE A 341 -15.44 22.43 8.77
N THR A 342 -15.41 21.42 9.63
CA THR A 342 -16.38 20.33 9.60
C THR A 342 -17.05 20.18 10.96
N TYR A 343 -18.32 19.79 10.95
CA TYR A 343 -19.14 19.66 12.14
C TYR A 343 -19.97 18.38 12.08
N LEU A 344 -19.87 17.55 13.10
CA LEU A 344 -20.60 16.30 13.21
C LEU A 344 -22.04 16.55 13.68
N VAL A 345 -23.01 15.83 13.09
CA VAL A 345 -24.38 15.72 13.62
C VAL A 345 -24.74 14.24 13.65
N THR A 346 -24.86 13.66 14.85
CA THR A 346 -25.06 12.21 15.02
C THR A 346 -26.53 11.80 15.12
N ALA A 347 -27.44 12.75 15.35
CA ALA A 347 -28.87 12.54 15.38
C ALA A 347 -29.61 13.85 15.09
N THR A 348 -30.84 13.74 14.57
CA THR A 348 -31.76 14.88 14.46
C THR A 348 -32.42 15.13 15.80
N ASP A 349 -32.06 16.23 16.47
CA ASP A 349 -32.60 16.62 17.78
C ASP A 349 -32.90 18.12 17.81
N ALA A 350 -34.03 18.50 18.40
CA ALA A 350 -34.44 19.90 18.53
C ALA A 350 -33.47 20.73 19.41
N SER A 351 -32.65 20.07 20.22
CA SER A 351 -31.68 20.64 21.14
C SER A 351 -30.31 20.84 20.52
N ASN A 352 -30.09 20.43 19.25
CA ASN A 352 -28.82 20.62 18.56
C ASN A 352 -28.49 22.11 18.40
N PHE A 353 -27.29 22.48 18.82
CA PHE A 353 -26.71 23.79 18.50
C PHE A 353 -26.05 23.74 17.15
N LEU A 354 -26.65 24.46 16.21
CA LEU A 354 -26.29 24.37 14.80
C LEU A 354 -25.69 25.68 14.29
N ASP A 355 -25.90 26.78 14.99
CA ASP A 355 -25.41 28.11 14.62
C ASP A 355 -24.05 28.36 15.30
N PHE A 356 -23.05 28.75 14.51
CA PHE A 356 -21.71 29.05 15.01
C PHE A 356 -21.02 30.14 14.18
N GLU A 357 -20.05 30.81 14.80
CA GLU A 357 -19.22 31.84 14.19
C GLU A 357 -17.76 31.41 14.22
N LEU A 358 -17.09 31.56 13.08
CA LEU A 358 -15.68 31.26 12.92
C LEU A 358 -14.90 32.56 12.75
N SER A 359 -13.74 32.65 13.39
CA SER A 359 -12.88 33.83 13.34
C SER A 359 -11.41 33.46 13.54
N TYR A 360 -10.49 34.36 13.18
CA TYR A 360 -9.05 34.13 13.27
C TYR A 360 -8.29 35.35 13.81
N GLY A 361 -7.11 35.10 14.37
CA GLY A 361 -6.27 36.16 14.96
C GLY A 361 -4.78 35.83 14.87
N ASN A 362 -3.94 36.87 14.94
CA ASN A 362 -2.47 36.73 14.88
C ASN A 362 -1.72 37.37 16.05
N ASP A 363 -2.38 38.26 16.80
CA ASP A 363 -1.72 39.07 17.82
C ASP A 363 -1.56 38.31 19.13
N SER A 364 -2.67 37.83 19.71
CA SER A 364 -2.68 37.06 20.94
C SER A 364 -3.95 36.20 21.07
N PRO A 365 -3.96 35.20 21.98
CA PRO A 365 -5.14 34.36 22.22
C PRO A 365 -6.37 35.11 22.77
N THR A 366 -6.17 36.31 23.34
CA THR A 366 -7.23 37.18 23.88
C THR A 366 -7.38 38.50 23.11
N GLY A 367 -6.72 38.60 21.95
CA GLY A 367 -6.66 39.79 21.14
C GLY A 367 -7.89 39.98 20.25
N THR A 368 -7.76 40.83 19.24
CA THR A 368 -8.82 41.05 18.25
C THR A 368 -8.84 39.90 17.25
N PHE A 369 -10.04 39.41 16.94
CA PHE A 369 -10.29 38.38 15.94
C PHE A 369 -11.04 38.95 14.74
N GLN A 370 -10.64 38.56 13.54
CA GLN A 370 -11.32 38.87 12.29
C GLN A 370 -12.35 37.77 11.97
N PRO A 371 -13.60 38.12 11.62
CA PRO A 371 -14.61 37.13 11.30
C PRO A 371 -14.31 36.44 9.96
N ILE A 372 -14.45 35.12 9.93
CA ILE A 372 -14.50 34.31 8.70
C ILE A 372 -15.94 34.28 8.19
N GLY A 373 -16.89 34.04 9.10
CA GLY A 373 -18.30 33.97 8.77
C GLY A 373 -19.14 33.39 9.90
N LYS A 374 -20.45 33.50 9.72
CA LYS A 374 -21.46 32.81 10.52
C LYS A 374 -22.05 31.68 9.70
N PHE A 375 -22.15 30.51 10.30
CA PHE A 375 -22.53 29.27 9.64
C PHE A 375 -23.63 28.59 10.42
N LYS A 376 -24.40 27.76 9.71
CA LYS A 376 -25.48 26.96 10.27
C LYS A 376 -25.43 25.55 9.73
N ALA A 377 -25.28 24.58 10.63
CA ALA A 377 -25.43 23.17 10.30
C ALA A 377 -26.90 22.80 10.08
N LEU A 378 -27.11 21.79 9.23
CA LEU A 378 -28.40 21.16 9.06
C LEU A 378 -28.68 20.25 10.25
N ASN A 379 -29.92 20.27 10.74
CA ASN A 379 -30.36 19.28 11.72
C ASN A 379 -30.70 17.96 11.01
N ALA A 380 -29.72 17.34 10.38
CA ALA A 380 -29.92 16.17 9.53
C ALA A 380 -28.69 15.26 9.53
N LEU A 381 -28.95 13.97 9.35
CA LEU A 381 -27.92 12.99 9.04
C LEU A 381 -27.62 13.05 7.54
N LEU A 382 -26.34 13.00 7.20
CA LEU A 382 -25.87 12.88 5.82
C LEU A 382 -25.50 11.41 5.55
N SER A 383 -25.96 10.86 4.42
CA SER A 383 -25.78 9.44 4.09
C SER A 383 -24.36 9.08 3.65
N GLU A 384 -23.60 10.06 3.15
CA GLU A 384 -22.28 9.84 2.53
C GLU A 384 -21.11 10.14 3.49
N THR A 385 -21.30 11.06 4.44
CA THR A 385 -20.31 11.40 5.47
C THR A 385 -21.02 11.92 6.72
N PRO A 386 -20.61 11.55 7.94
CA PRO A 386 -21.27 12.05 9.15
C PRO A 386 -20.95 13.54 9.43
N PHE A 387 -19.91 14.09 8.79
CA PHE A 387 -19.49 15.48 8.95
C PHE A 387 -20.10 16.38 7.88
N GLN A 388 -20.68 17.50 8.31
CA GLN A 388 -21.11 18.58 7.43
C GLN A 388 -19.94 19.53 7.18
N GLU A 389 -19.66 19.85 5.92
CA GLU A 389 -18.52 20.68 5.53
C GLU A 389 -18.92 22.14 5.29
N PHE A 390 -18.09 23.06 5.79
CA PHE A 390 -18.19 24.50 5.58
C PHE A 390 -16.88 25.02 5.01
N SER A 391 -16.87 25.34 3.71
CA SER A 391 -15.70 25.89 3.03
C SER A 391 -15.75 27.42 2.99
N PHE A 392 -14.59 28.06 3.07
CA PHE A 392 -14.44 29.51 3.04
C PHE A 392 -13.11 29.90 2.36
N SER A 393 -12.91 31.18 2.07
CA SER A 393 -11.66 31.66 1.49
C SER A 393 -10.47 31.30 2.39
N PRO A 394 -9.35 30.77 1.85
CA PRO A 394 -8.22 30.37 2.67
C PRO A 394 -7.69 31.47 3.58
N VAL A 395 -7.51 31.13 4.85
CA VAL A 395 -7.00 32.00 5.91
C VAL A 395 -5.67 31.46 6.39
N THR A 396 -4.69 32.34 6.63
CA THR A 396 -3.47 31.99 7.36
C THR A 396 -3.42 32.76 8.67
N ALA A 397 -3.38 32.05 9.80
CA ALA A 397 -3.42 32.66 11.13
C ALA A 397 -2.66 31.84 12.18
N LYS A 398 -2.32 32.45 13.32
CA LYS A 398 -1.76 31.76 14.51
C LYS A 398 -2.83 31.24 15.46
N TYR A 399 -4.00 31.86 15.45
CA TYR A 399 -5.11 31.55 16.33
C TYR A 399 -6.39 31.40 15.54
N PHE A 400 -7.19 30.41 15.92
CA PHE A 400 -8.53 30.18 15.42
C PHE A 400 -9.51 30.23 16.58
N LYS A 401 -10.67 30.87 16.37
CA LYS A 401 -11.74 30.95 17.36
C LYS A 401 -13.05 30.46 16.75
N VAL A 402 -13.71 29.58 17.48
CA VAL A 402 -15.09 29.14 17.23
C VAL A 402 -15.97 29.60 18.38
N GLN A 403 -17.17 30.07 18.06
CA GLN A 403 -18.17 30.48 19.03
C GLN A 403 -19.54 29.93 18.64
N PHE A 404 -20.17 29.18 19.54
CA PHE A 404 -21.48 28.59 19.33
C PHE A 404 -22.58 29.56 19.77
N GLN A 405 -23.66 29.62 18.99
CA GLN A 405 -24.81 30.48 19.24
C GLN A 405 -26.06 29.60 19.39
N GLY A 406 -26.83 29.85 20.44
CA GLY A 406 -28.06 29.12 20.73
C GLY A 406 -29.17 30.05 21.21
N SER A 407 -30.43 29.63 21.05
CA SER A 407 -31.60 30.35 21.56
C SER A 407 -31.85 30.13 23.06
N SER A 408 -31.20 29.14 23.66
CA SER A 408 -31.34 28.75 25.08
C SER A 408 -30.01 28.18 25.61
N SER A 409 -29.86 27.99 26.92
CA SER A 409 -28.74 27.22 27.49
C SER A 409 -28.98 25.71 27.37
N GLY A 410 -27.93 24.91 27.15
CA GLY A 410 -28.00 23.44 27.20
C GLY A 410 -28.15 22.76 25.84
N GLY A 411 -27.50 23.28 24.80
CA GLY A 411 -27.53 22.70 23.47
C GLY A 411 -26.59 21.53 23.29
N PHE A 412 -26.99 20.57 22.46
CA PHE A 412 -26.15 19.44 22.05
C PHE A 412 -25.22 19.85 20.93
N CYS A 413 -23.95 19.55 21.12
CA CYS A 413 -22.87 19.70 20.16
C CYS A 413 -22.10 18.38 20.04
N TYR A 414 -21.32 18.25 18.96
CA TYR A 414 -20.54 17.06 18.65
C TYR A 414 -19.15 17.43 18.14
N GLU A 415 -18.39 16.44 17.69
CA GLU A 415 -17.03 16.62 17.17
C GLU A 415 -16.95 17.67 16.05
N MET A 416 -15.87 18.45 16.06
CA MET A 416 -15.57 19.47 15.05
C MET A 416 -14.13 19.40 14.59
N GLN A 417 -13.88 19.83 13.35
CA GLN A 417 -12.53 19.83 12.78
C GLN A 417 -12.26 21.12 12.01
N LEU A 418 -11.00 21.56 12.04
CA LEU A 418 -10.50 22.63 11.18
C LEU A 418 -9.45 22.04 10.26
N LEU A 419 -9.75 21.96 8.97
CA LEU A 419 -8.89 21.30 8.00
C LEU A 419 -7.96 22.31 7.33
N GLY A 420 -6.65 22.07 7.43
CA GLY A 420 -5.63 22.96 6.90
C GLY A 420 -4.20 22.45 7.09
N GLU A 421 -3.21 23.31 6.89
CA GLU A 421 -1.79 22.98 6.86
C GLU A 421 -1.00 23.84 7.86
N LEU A 422 -0.08 23.22 8.59
CA LEU A 422 0.90 23.93 9.41
C LEU A 422 1.92 24.67 8.52
N LYS A 423 2.34 25.87 8.93
CA LYS A 423 3.37 26.67 8.23
C LYS A 423 4.77 26.58 8.86
#